data_AF-A0A9P0ITP2-F1
#
_entry.id   AF-A0A9P0ITP2-F1
#
_cell.length_a   1.000
_cell.length_b   1.000
_cell.length_c   1.000
_cell.angle_alpha   90.00
_cell.angle_beta   90.00
_cell.angle_gamma   90.00
#
_symmetry.space_group_name_H-M   'P 1'
#
loop_
_entity.id
_entity.type
_entity.pdbx_description
1 polymer ?
#
loop_
_entity_poly.entity_id
_entity_poly.type
_entity_poly.pdbx_seq_one_letter_code
_entity_poly.pdbx_strand_id
1 'polypeptide(L)'
;MEQINDSVEILNIVRSIVYHLNITNLANMTRKIIALPINNIKLLEEVTDIIYDRALQRQNYTHVYADMCASLINDSKFNKLITNTEISFQKVLLKKCSDVFRTLTKHNPRELDKLKQIMQNKNLEQQMFISALNSYQFEFSKKVVSNCRFISELYRKGAIPEKIILSYITDLSYENEELQLYCLCIILQLTGPILSKEYDLNEEVDTLLFAINNYTMSSTLKCLILKVQKMHSEGWIKEESNKYIGNIYTKFSELPKEMKNMYTLKSYNIMALLIYDECYDVLFDFVDNKKIDVCIYIYYKMFTDVMCNFYICSKLYVY
;
A
#
# COMPACT_ATOMS: atom_id res chain seq x y z
N MET A 1 29.07 5.30 24.29
CA MET A 1 28.80 6.37 23.31
C MET A 1 29.34 6.01 21.93
N GLU A 2 30.50 5.36 21.80
CA GLU A 2 31.07 4.91 20.51
C GLU A 2 30.16 3.98 19.68
N GLN A 3 29.65 2.86 20.21
CA GLN A 3 28.77 1.95 19.44
C GLN A 3 27.46 2.60 18.91
N ILE A 4 26.93 3.59 19.64
CA ILE A 4 25.73 4.35 19.22
C ILE A 4 26.10 5.28 18.06
N ASN A 5 27.30 5.89 18.10
CA ASN A 5 27.79 6.77 17.06
C ASN A 5 28.07 5.99 15.75
N ASP A 6 28.66 4.80 15.87
CA ASP A 6 28.95 3.94 14.72
C ASP A 6 27.67 3.46 14.00
N SER A 7 26.63 3.12 14.78
CA SER A 7 25.34 2.69 14.22
C SER A 7 24.65 3.81 13.45
N VAL A 8 24.66 5.04 13.97
CA VAL A 8 24.07 6.20 13.29
C VAL A 8 24.81 6.52 11.98
N GLU A 9 26.14 6.42 11.99
CA GLU A 9 26.95 6.63 10.79
C GLU A 9 26.64 5.59 9.70
N ILE A 10 26.56 4.30 10.07
CA ILE A 10 26.16 3.22 9.16
C ILE A 10 24.80 3.51 8.53
N LEU A 11 23.79 3.90 9.32
CA LEU A 11 22.46 4.22 8.82
C LEU A 11 22.47 5.42 7.87
N ASN A 12 23.28 6.44 8.15
CA ASN A 12 23.43 7.60 7.27
C ASN A 12 24.09 7.22 5.94
N ILE A 13 25.09 6.33 5.96
CA ILE A 13 25.68 5.78 4.74
C ILE A 13 24.63 5.02 3.93
N VAL A 14 23.85 4.15 4.57
CA VAL A 14 22.78 3.40 3.88
C VAL A 14 21.75 4.36 3.28
N ARG A 15 21.30 5.38 4.03
CA ARG A 15 20.38 6.42 3.52
C ARG A 15 20.93 7.09 2.27
N SER A 16 22.21 7.49 2.28
CA SER A 16 22.88 8.08 1.12
C SER A 16 22.91 7.12 -0.07
N ILE A 17 23.30 5.86 0.17
CA ILE A 17 23.36 4.82 -0.86
C ILE A 17 21.99 4.63 -1.52
N VAL A 18 20.94 4.39 -0.73
CA VAL A 18 19.59 4.13 -1.29
C VAL A 18 19.00 5.39 -1.93
N TYR A 19 19.36 6.59 -1.44
CA TYR A 19 18.92 7.84 -2.04
C TYR A 19 19.39 7.97 -3.49
N HIS A 20 20.67 7.65 -3.75
CA HIS A 20 21.33 7.79 -5.05
C HIS A 20 21.29 6.52 -5.92
N LEU A 21 20.63 5.45 -5.47
CA LEU A 21 20.59 4.18 -6.17
C LEU A 21 19.94 4.31 -7.56
N ASN A 22 20.57 3.71 -8.57
CA ASN A 22 20.07 3.59 -9.93
C ASN A 22 20.67 2.35 -10.63
N ILE A 23 20.28 2.09 -11.87
CA ILE A 23 20.73 0.91 -12.63
C ILE A 23 22.26 0.92 -12.83
N THR A 24 22.87 2.08 -13.10
CA THR A 24 24.29 2.17 -13.44
C THR A 24 25.21 1.98 -12.23
N ASN A 25 24.77 2.39 -11.03
CA ASN A 25 25.56 2.28 -9.81
C ASN A 25 25.15 1.13 -8.88
N LEU A 26 24.11 0.35 -9.23
CA LEU A 26 23.55 -0.74 -8.43
C LEU A 26 24.61 -1.68 -7.86
N ALA A 27 25.49 -2.22 -8.71
CA ALA A 27 26.52 -3.17 -8.29
C ALA A 27 27.54 -2.56 -7.32
N ASN A 28 27.87 -1.27 -7.47
CA ASN A 28 28.77 -0.57 -6.56
C ASN A 28 28.10 -0.27 -5.23
N MET A 29 26.87 0.26 -5.27
CA MET A 29 26.09 0.60 -4.09
C MET A 29 25.76 -0.64 -3.23
N THR A 30 25.42 -1.75 -3.87
CA THR A 30 25.15 -3.03 -3.19
C THR A 30 26.41 -3.54 -2.47
N ARG A 31 27.57 -3.54 -3.15
CA ARG A 31 28.85 -3.92 -2.51
C ARG A 31 29.20 -3.04 -1.32
N LYS A 32 28.90 -1.73 -1.38
CA LYS A 32 29.09 -0.82 -0.25
C LYS A 32 28.24 -1.22 0.95
N ILE A 33 26.96 -1.56 0.75
CA ILE A 33 26.09 -2.04 1.85
C ILE A 33 26.63 -3.34 2.45
N ILE A 34 27.03 -4.31 1.62
CA ILE A 34 27.59 -5.60 2.07
C ILE A 34 28.89 -5.43 2.88
N ALA A 35 29.66 -4.38 2.60
CA ALA A 35 30.88 -4.07 3.32
C ALA A 35 30.64 -3.43 4.70
N LEU A 36 29.44 -2.92 4.98
CA LEU A 36 29.14 -2.28 6.27
C LEU A 36 29.10 -3.31 7.41
N PRO A 37 29.53 -2.94 8.63
CA PRO A 37 29.54 -3.84 9.78
C PRO A 37 28.16 -3.94 10.43
N ILE A 38 27.19 -4.53 9.73
CA ILE A 38 25.82 -4.78 10.24
C ILE A 38 25.84 -6.04 11.11
N ASN A 39 26.07 -5.88 12.41
CA ASN A 39 26.43 -6.98 13.32
C ASN A 39 25.36 -7.32 14.37
N ASN A 40 24.17 -6.72 14.32
CA ASN A 40 23.09 -7.00 15.27
C ASN A 40 21.69 -6.88 14.63
N ILE A 41 20.68 -7.47 15.28
CA ILE A 41 19.29 -7.53 14.79
C ILE A 41 18.72 -6.14 14.56
N LYS A 42 18.85 -5.26 15.55
CA LYS A 42 18.27 -3.91 15.48
C LYS A 42 18.80 -3.13 14.28
N LEU A 43 20.11 -3.18 14.06
CA LEU A 43 20.73 -2.53 12.91
C LEU A 43 20.32 -3.17 11.58
N LEU A 44 20.17 -4.50 11.53
CA LEU A 44 19.65 -5.19 10.34
C LEU A 44 18.21 -4.75 10.03
N GLU A 45 17.36 -4.66 11.05
CA GLU A 45 15.99 -4.14 10.91
C GLU A 45 16.02 -2.72 10.38
N GLU A 46 16.72 -1.78 11.03
CA GLU A 46 16.78 -0.38 10.61
C GLU A 46 17.36 -0.18 9.20
N VAL A 47 18.35 -0.99 8.79
CA VAL A 47 18.85 -0.99 7.40
C VAL A 47 17.78 -1.49 6.43
N THR A 48 17.04 -2.53 6.81
CA THR A 48 15.93 -3.05 6.02
C THR A 48 14.81 -2.00 5.87
N ASP A 49 14.47 -1.29 6.95
CA ASP A 49 13.52 -0.17 6.97
C ASP A 49 13.92 0.90 5.94
N ILE A 50 15.17 1.35 5.97
CA ILE A 50 15.67 2.40 5.07
C ILE A 50 15.56 1.96 3.60
N ILE A 51 15.97 0.73 3.28
CA ILE A 51 15.90 0.20 1.91
C ILE A 51 14.43 0.07 1.46
N TYR A 52 13.58 -0.52 2.32
CA TYR A 52 12.16 -0.75 2.04
C TYR A 52 11.42 0.57 1.81
N ASP A 53 11.52 1.53 2.74
CA ASP A 53 10.84 2.82 2.64
C ASP A 53 11.28 3.57 1.39
N ARG A 54 12.57 3.51 1.06
CA ARG A 54 13.08 4.17 -0.14
C ARG A 54 12.58 3.50 -1.43
N ALA A 55 12.48 2.17 -1.45
CA ALA A 55 11.90 1.44 -2.58
C ALA A 55 10.45 1.86 -2.83
N LEU A 56 9.64 2.00 -1.77
CA LEU A 56 8.24 2.42 -1.90
C LEU A 56 8.08 3.87 -2.38
N GLN A 57 8.98 4.76 -1.95
CA GLN A 57 9.00 6.15 -2.41
C GLN A 57 9.36 6.27 -3.90
N ARG A 58 10.15 5.33 -4.45
CA ARG A 58 10.65 5.37 -5.82
C ARG A 58 10.08 4.22 -6.64
N GLN A 59 8.75 4.23 -6.83
CA GLN A 59 7.99 3.19 -7.52
C GLN A 59 8.62 2.75 -8.87
N ASN A 60 9.11 3.69 -9.69
CA ASN A 60 9.74 3.42 -11.00
C ASN A 60 11.07 2.67 -10.91
N TYR A 61 11.69 2.64 -9.73
CA TYR A 61 12.99 2.02 -9.45
C TYR A 61 12.87 0.77 -8.58
N THR A 62 11.65 0.31 -8.27
CA THR A 62 11.39 -0.89 -7.44
C THR A 62 12.20 -2.11 -7.90
N HIS A 63 12.32 -2.35 -9.21
CA HIS A 63 13.17 -3.40 -9.78
C HIS A 63 14.65 -3.28 -9.38
N VAL A 64 15.22 -2.06 -9.31
CA VAL A 64 16.61 -1.82 -8.90
C VAL A 64 16.80 -2.12 -7.42
N TYR A 65 15.85 -1.71 -6.58
CA TYR A 65 15.88 -2.06 -5.15
C TYR A 65 15.68 -3.56 -4.93
N ALA A 66 14.86 -4.22 -5.75
CA ALA A 66 14.66 -5.67 -5.67
C ALA A 66 15.94 -6.43 -6.04
N ASP A 67 16.68 -5.99 -7.06
CA ASP A 67 17.99 -6.56 -7.40
C ASP A 67 19.02 -6.39 -6.27
N MET A 68 19.04 -5.22 -5.62
CA MET A 68 19.86 -4.99 -4.43
C MET A 68 19.45 -5.96 -3.30
N CYS A 69 18.16 -6.07 -3.00
CA CYS A 69 17.65 -6.96 -1.95
C CYS A 69 17.98 -8.43 -2.24
N ALA A 70 17.82 -8.89 -3.49
CA ALA A 70 18.20 -10.25 -3.90
C ALA A 70 19.68 -10.51 -3.66
N SER A 71 20.54 -9.52 -3.97
CA SER A 71 21.98 -9.63 -3.71
C SER A 71 22.31 -9.69 -2.21
N LEU A 72 21.63 -8.89 -1.38
CA LEU A 72 21.78 -8.95 0.07
C LEU A 72 21.31 -10.30 0.62
N ILE A 73 20.18 -10.82 0.14
CA ILE A 73 19.62 -12.12 0.53
C ILE A 73 20.54 -13.27 0.11
N ASN A 74 21.31 -13.14 -0.95
CA ASN A 74 22.27 -14.18 -1.34
C ASN A 74 23.60 -14.08 -0.58
N ASP A 75 23.86 -12.97 0.11
CA ASP A 75 25.07 -12.81 0.92
C ASP A 75 24.90 -13.46 2.30
N SER A 76 25.84 -14.34 2.65
CA SER A 76 25.83 -15.06 3.91
C SER A 76 25.78 -14.15 5.14
N LYS A 77 26.28 -12.92 5.06
CA LYS A 77 26.21 -11.94 6.15
C LYS A 77 24.76 -11.67 6.57
N PHE A 78 23.87 -11.46 5.61
CA PHE A 78 22.48 -11.08 5.88
C PHE A 78 21.58 -12.28 6.24
N ASN A 79 22.12 -13.49 6.17
CA ASN A 79 21.45 -14.74 6.55
C ASN A 79 22.03 -15.43 7.78
N LYS A 80 23.32 -15.25 8.06
CA LYS A 80 24.05 -15.99 9.11
C LYS A 80 24.51 -15.12 10.28
N LEU A 81 24.62 -13.78 10.12
CA LEU A 81 25.33 -12.95 11.10
C LEU A 81 24.73 -12.91 12.51
N ILE A 82 23.51 -13.38 12.71
CA ILE A 82 22.84 -13.28 14.00
C ILE A 82 22.72 -14.66 14.61
N THR A 83 23.86 -15.18 15.07
CA THR A 83 24.01 -16.48 15.75
C THR A 83 22.87 -16.75 16.74
N ASN A 84 22.28 -17.94 16.65
CA ASN A 84 21.13 -18.48 17.42
C ASN A 84 19.75 -17.85 17.19
N THR A 85 19.59 -16.88 16.30
CA THR A 85 18.25 -16.32 16.00
C THR A 85 17.79 -16.67 14.60
N GLU A 86 16.52 -17.03 14.46
CA GLU A 86 15.88 -17.35 13.18
C GLU A 86 15.69 -16.11 12.27
N ILE A 87 16.26 -14.95 12.58
CA ILE A 87 15.99 -13.67 11.91
C ILE A 87 17.00 -13.44 10.79
N SER A 88 16.50 -13.23 9.56
CA SER A 88 17.30 -12.90 8.37
C SER A 88 16.75 -11.65 7.68
N PHE A 89 17.56 -11.03 6.82
CA PHE A 89 17.12 -9.87 6.02
C PHE A 89 15.83 -10.19 5.23
N GLN A 90 15.77 -11.37 4.60
CA GLN A 90 14.59 -11.82 3.87
C GLN A 90 13.34 -11.86 4.75
N LYS A 91 13.44 -12.39 5.97
CA LYS A 91 12.30 -12.49 6.90
C LYS A 91 11.82 -11.12 7.38
N VAL A 92 12.75 -10.20 7.69
CA VAL A 92 12.40 -8.83 8.08
C VAL A 92 11.71 -8.10 6.92
N LEU A 93 12.26 -8.22 5.71
CA LEU A 93 11.71 -7.61 4.50
C LEU A 93 10.31 -8.15 4.18
N LEU A 94 10.14 -9.48 4.22
CA LEU A 94 8.84 -10.13 4.00
C LEU A 94 7.81 -9.68 5.02
N LYS A 95 8.18 -9.63 6.31
CA LYS A 95 7.27 -9.16 7.37
C LYS A 95 6.73 -7.77 7.08
N LYS A 96 7.59 -6.85 6.63
CA LYS A 96 7.17 -5.49 6.24
C LYS A 96 6.20 -5.49 5.07
N CYS A 97 6.51 -6.24 4.01
CA CYS A 97 5.63 -6.35 2.86
C CYS A 97 4.26 -6.94 3.24
N SER A 98 4.24 -7.94 4.12
CA SER A 98 3.02 -8.57 4.62
C SER A 98 2.22 -7.69 5.55
N ASP A 99 2.85 -6.90 6.40
CA ASP A 99 2.15 -5.94 7.25
C ASP A 99 1.40 -4.88 6.42
N VAL A 100 2.02 -4.37 5.34
CA VAL A 100 1.35 -3.44 4.42
C VAL A 100 0.27 -4.11 3.58
N PHE A 101 0.49 -5.33 3.10
CA PHE A 101 -0.53 -6.05 2.34
C PHE A 101 -1.76 -6.36 3.20
N ARG A 102 -1.56 -6.76 4.46
CA ARG A 102 -2.65 -7.02 5.41
C ARG A 102 -3.49 -5.78 5.70
N THR A 103 -2.95 -4.57 5.57
CA THR A 103 -3.78 -3.34 5.73
C THR A 103 -4.73 -3.10 4.57
N LEU A 104 -4.46 -3.72 3.41
CA LEU A 104 -5.31 -3.65 2.23
C LEU A 104 -6.46 -4.65 2.30
N THR A 105 -6.19 -5.89 2.71
CA THR A 105 -7.17 -7.00 2.68
C THR A 105 -7.90 -7.20 4.01
N LYS A 106 -7.45 -6.56 5.10
CA LYS A 106 -8.08 -6.65 6.42
C LYS A 106 -8.15 -5.26 7.05
N HIS A 107 -9.21 -5.02 7.83
CA HIS A 107 -9.31 -3.81 8.66
C HIS A 107 -8.11 -3.74 9.62
N ASN A 108 -7.21 -2.76 9.40
CA ASN A 108 -6.11 -2.50 10.32
C ASN A 108 -6.55 -1.44 11.35
N PRO A 109 -6.58 -1.78 12.65
CA PRO A 109 -6.91 -0.83 13.71
C PRO A 109 -6.06 0.45 13.69
N ARG A 110 -4.78 0.36 13.31
CA ARG A 110 -3.88 1.53 13.25
C ARG A 110 -4.27 2.53 12.16
N GLU A 111 -4.79 2.05 11.05
CA GLU A 111 -5.25 2.92 9.96
C GLU A 111 -6.58 3.59 10.36
N LEU A 112 -7.46 2.84 11.05
CA LEU A 112 -8.66 3.40 11.67
C LEU A 112 -8.33 4.46 12.75
N ASP A 113 -7.33 4.21 13.60
CA ASP A 113 -6.90 5.15 14.64
C ASP A 113 -6.36 6.46 14.06
N LYS A 114 -5.58 6.39 12.98
CA LYS A 114 -5.10 7.60 12.27
C LYS A 114 -6.24 8.40 11.68
N LEU A 115 -7.21 7.73 11.06
CA LEU A 115 -8.42 8.36 10.56
C LEU A 115 -9.18 9.04 11.71
N LYS A 116 -9.38 8.33 12.83
CA LYS A 116 -10.00 8.88 14.05
C LYS A 116 -9.27 10.12 14.57
N GLN A 117 -7.93 10.14 14.58
CA GLN A 117 -7.15 11.31 14.99
C GLN A 117 -7.35 12.52 14.07
N ILE A 118 -7.40 12.30 12.74
CA ILE A 118 -7.71 13.38 11.78
C ILE A 118 -9.10 13.95 12.05
N MET A 119 -10.06 13.10 12.40
CA MET A 119 -11.45 13.46 12.71
C MET A 119 -11.63 14.16 14.06
N GLN A 120 -10.86 13.79 15.07
CA GLN A 120 -10.92 14.42 16.39
C GLN A 120 -10.44 15.87 16.40
N ASN A 121 -9.80 16.35 15.32
CA ASN A 121 -9.37 17.73 15.20
C ASN A 121 -10.56 18.65 14.84
N LYS A 122 -11.40 18.95 15.84
CA LYS A 122 -12.65 19.73 15.75
C LYS A 122 -12.49 21.17 15.21
N ASN A 123 -11.27 21.65 15.04
CA ASN A 123 -10.97 23.01 14.58
C ASN A 123 -10.73 23.11 13.07
N LEU A 124 -10.79 22.00 12.32
CA LEU A 124 -10.65 22.01 10.87
C LEU A 124 -11.94 22.46 10.19
N GLU A 125 -11.86 23.43 9.29
CA GLU A 125 -12.95 23.73 8.36
C GLU A 125 -13.27 22.50 7.50
N GLN A 126 -14.54 22.32 7.11
CA GLN A 126 -15.02 21.14 6.37
C GLN A 126 -14.17 20.81 5.14
N GLN A 127 -13.73 21.82 4.38
CA GLN A 127 -12.87 21.62 3.21
C GLN A 127 -11.47 21.13 3.58
N MET A 128 -10.89 21.65 4.67
CA MET A 128 -9.58 21.20 5.16
C MET A 128 -9.64 19.77 5.67
N PHE A 129 -10.74 19.41 6.33
CA PHE A 129 -11.00 18.04 6.80
C PHE A 129 -11.09 17.03 5.63
N ILE A 130 -11.91 17.31 4.61
CA ILE A 130 -12.01 16.46 3.40
C ILE A 130 -10.65 16.34 2.69
N SER A 131 -9.90 17.45 2.62
CA SER A 131 -8.55 17.45 2.04
C SER A 131 -7.58 16.55 2.83
N ALA A 132 -7.64 16.55 4.16
CA ALA A 132 -6.81 15.70 5.01
C ALA A 132 -7.14 14.21 4.82
N LEU A 133 -8.41 13.84 4.78
CA LEU A 133 -8.85 12.45 4.51
C LEU A 133 -8.38 11.96 3.13
N ASN A 134 -8.58 12.77 2.09
CA ASN A 134 -8.17 12.40 0.74
C ASN A 134 -6.64 12.33 0.60
N SER A 135 -5.90 13.20 1.29
CA SER A 135 -4.44 13.15 1.32
C SER A 135 -3.93 11.88 2.00
N TYR A 136 -4.56 11.48 3.11
CA TYR A 136 -4.27 10.23 3.78
C TYR A 136 -4.57 9.02 2.87
N GLN A 137 -5.75 8.98 2.25
CA GLN A 137 -6.13 7.91 1.33
C GLN A 137 -5.17 7.81 0.13
N PHE A 138 -4.73 8.95 -0.40
CA PHE A 138 -3.74 8.99 -1.47
C PHE A 138 -2.41 8.37 -1.07
N GLU A 139 -1.85 8.77 0.08
CA GLU A 139 -0.58 8.22 0.58
C GLU A 139 -0.70 6.73 0.91
N PHE A 140 -1.83 6.31 1.48
CA PHE A 140 -2.14 4.90 1.72
C PHE A 140 -2.15 4.10 0.42
N SER A 141 -2.95 4.51 -0.56
CA SER A 141 -3.04 3.84 -1.88
C SER A 141 -1.67 3.77 -2.55
N LYS A 142 -0.91 4.88 -2.54
CA LYS A 142 0.45 4.93 -3.11
C LYS A 142 1.38 3.93 -2.43
N LYS A 143 1.37 3.87 -1.10
CA LYS A 143 2.19 2.93 -0.32
C LYS A 143 1.85 1.49 -0.66
N VAL A 144 0.56 1.15 -0.71
CA VAL A 144 0.07 -0.21 -1.00
C VAL A 144 0.41 -0.62 -2.43
N VAL A 145 0.17 0.24 -3.42
CA VAL A 145 0.50 -0.03 -4.83
C VAL A 145 2.00 -0.19 -5.01
N SER A 146 2.81 0.69 -4.41
CA SER A 146 4.26 0.55 -4.41
C SER A 146 4.72 -0.75 -3.75
N ASN A 147 4.06 -1.18 -2.66
CA ASN A 147 4.37 -2.43 -1.98
C ASN A 147 4.07 -3.66 -2.84
N CYS A 148 2.89 -3.71 -3.49
CA CYS A 148 2.51 -4.79 -4.40
C CYS A 148 3.47 -4.90 -5.59
N ARG A 149 3.88 -3.74 -6.12
CA ARG A 149 4.89 -3.68 -7.16
C ARG A 149 6.24 -4.20 -6.66
N PHE A 150 6.71 -3.71 -5.51
CA PHE A 150 8.01 -4.07 -4.97
C PHE A 150 8.11 -5.56 -4.62
N ILE A 151 7.08 -6.14 -4.01
CA ILE A 151 7.06 -7.58 -3.71
C ILE A 151 7.04 -8.44 -4.97
N SER A 152 6.32 -8.00 -6.01
CA SER A 152 6.34 -8.68 -7.32
C SER A 152 7.72 -8.65 -7.96
N GLU A 153 8.43 -7.52 -7.87
CA GLU A 153 9.82 -7.41 -8.33
C GLU A 153 10.76 -8.30 -7.51
N LEU A 154 10.60 -8.34 -6.18
CA LEU A 154 11.37 -9.25 -5.32
C LEU A 154 11.17 -10.71 -5.76
N TYR A 155 9.95 -11.12 -6.08
CA TYR A 155 9.67 -12.46 -6.60
C TYR A 155 10.38 -12.73 -7.92
N ARG A 156 10.29 -11.80 -8.89
CA ARG A 156 11.00 -11.93 -10.17
C ARG A 156 12.51 -12.11 -10.02
N LYS A 157 13.09 -11.58 -8.93
CA LYS A 157 14.53 -11.71 -8.61
C LYS A 157 14.86 -12.92 -7.74
N GLY A 158 13.90 -13.81 -7.47
CA GLY A 158 14.07 -14.97 -6.59
C GLY A 158 14.29 -14.60 -5.12
N ALA A 159 14.00 -13.36 -4.73
CA ALA A 159 14.23 -12.86 -3.39
C ALA A 159 13.14 -13.27 -2.40
N ILE A 160 11.98 -13.74 -2.87
CA ILE A 160 10.89 -14.21 -2.01
C ILE A 160 10.29 -15.52 -2.53
N PRO A 161 9.70 -16.35 -1.65
CA PRO A 161 9.07 -17.60 -2.05
C PRO A 161 7.82 -17.37 -2.89
N GLU A 162 7.63 -18.20 -3.90
CA GLU A 162 6.45 -18.20 -4.79
C GLU A 162 5.11 -18.24 -4.04
N LYS A 163 5.00 -19.11 -3.03
CA LYS A 163 3.80 -19.25 -2.19
C LYS A 163 3.28 -17.93 -1.61
N ILE A 164 4.15 -16.95 -1.38
CA ILE A 164 3.76 -15.63 -0.86
C ILE A 164 3.01 -14.85 -1.94
N ILE A 165 3.51 -14.85 -3.17
CA ILE A 165 2.87 -14.15 -4.30
C ILE A 165 1.54 -14.81 -4.65
N LEU A 166 1.49 -16.15 -4.72
CA LEU A 166 0.24 -16.87 -4.97
C LEU A 166 -0.82 -16.53 -3.91
N SER A 167 -0.44 -16.53 -2.63
CA SER A 167 -1.35 -16.12 -1.55
C SER A 167 -1.88 -14.69 -1.73
N TYR A 168 -1.06 -13.75 -2.21
CA TYR A 168 -1.50 -12.37 -2.44
C TYR A 168 -2.47 -12.28 -3.62
N ILE A 169 -2.19 -13.03 -4.69
CA ILE A 169 -3.07 -13.12 -5.85
C ILE A 169 -4.43 -13.66 -5.40
N THR A 170 -4.44 -14.80 -4.70
CA THR A 170 -5.65 -15.40 -4.15
C THR A 170 -6.43 -14.44 -3.27
N ASP A 171 -5.79 -13.79 -2.28
CA ASP A 171 -6.46 -12.85 -1.39
C ASP A 171 -7.06 -11.65 -2.14
N LEU A 172 -6.39 -11.14 -3.18
CA LEU A 172 -6.90 -10.01 -3.97
C LEU A 172 -8.01 -10.41 -4.94
N SER A 173 -8.04 -11.65 -5.41
CA SER A 173 -9.08 -12.15 -6.33
C SER A 173 -10.44 -12.31 -5.66
N TYR A 174 -10.50 -12.39 -4.33
CA TYR A 174 -11.77 -12.39 -3.59
C TYR A 174 -12.34 -10.98 -3.32
N GLU A 175 -11.63 -9.93 -3.72
CA GLU A 175 -11.98 -8.54 -3.44
C GLU A 175 -12.49 -7.81 -4.69
N ASN A 176 -13.47 -6.93 -4.51
CA ASN A 176 -14.07 -6.15 -5.62
C ASN A 176 -13.80 -4.64 -5.52
N GLU A 177 -12.99 -4.23 -4.55
CA GLU A 177 -12.62 -2.83 -4.35
C GLU A 177 -11.57 -2.37 -5.37
N GLU A 178 -11.69 -1.13 -5.83
CA GLU A 178 -10.90 -0.57 -6.93
C GLU A 178 -9.37 -0.61 -6.66
N LEU A 179 -8.94 -0.40 -5.42
CA LEU A 179 -7.52 -0.45 -5.05
C LEU A 179 -6.95 -1.88 -5.09
N GLN A 180 -7.73 -2.87 -4.68
CA GLN A 180 -7.38 -4.29 -4.64
C GLN A 180 -7.26 -4.82 -6.06
N LEU A 181 -8.24 -4.52 -6.93
CA LEU A 181 -8.19 -4.85 -8.36
C LEU A 181 -6.99 -4.18 -9.05
N TYR A 182 -6.66 -2.95 -8.68
CA TYR A 182 -5.45 -2.28 -9.17
C TYR A 182 -4.17 -3.02 -8.75
N CYS A 183 -4.09 -3.44 -7.48
CA CYS A 183 -2.96 -4.22 -6.98
C CYS A 183 -2.84 -5.58 -7.67
N LEU A 184 -3.97 -6.28 -7.88
CA LEU A 184 -4.02 -7.55 -8.60
C LEU A 184 -3.48 -7.39 -10.02
N CYS A 185 -3.93 -6.35 -10.73
CA CYS A 185 -3.41 -6.01 -12.06
C CYS A 185 -1.89 -5.80 -12.06
N ILE A 186 -1.33 -5.12 -11.05
CA ILE A 186 0.11 -4.87 -10.96
C ILE A 186 0.88 -6.16 -10.70
N ILE A 187 0.39 -7.02 -9.80
CA ILE A 187 1.02 -8.29 -9.49
C ILE A 187 1.02 -9.19 -10.73
N LEU A 188 -0.14 -9.43 -11.35
CA LEU A 188 -0.26 -10.28 -12.53
C LEU A 188 0.61 -9.80 -13.71
N GLN A 189 0.70 -8.48 -13.95
CA GLN A 189 1.57 -7.96 -15.00
C GLN A 189 3.06 -8.26 -14.78
N LEU A 190 3.50 -8.31 -13.52
CA LEU A 190 4.92 -8.53 -13.20
C LEU A 190 5.25 -10.01 -13.01
N THR A 191 4.35 -10.77 -12.39
CA THR A 191 4.60 -12.16 -12.00
C THR A 191 3.99 -13.17 -12.95
N GLY A 192 2.95 -12.79 -13.70
CA GLY A 192 2.24 -13.63 -14.67
C GLY A 192 3.17 -14.33 -15.67
N PRO A 193 4.14 -13.65 -16.33
CA PRO A 193 5.10 -14.30 -17.23
C PRO A 193 5.96 -15.41 -16.60
N ILE A 194 6.11 -15.42 -15.28
CA ILE A 194 6.84 -16.47 -14.56
C ILE A 194 5.86 -17.54 -14.08
N LEU A 195 4.76 -17.13 -13.44
CA LEU A 195 3.78 -18.03 -12.82
C LEU A 195 3.00 -18.86 -13.85
N SER A 196 2.69 -18.30 -15.02
CA SER A 196 1.90 -18.99 -16.06
C SER A 196 2.58 -20.23 -16.64
N LYS A 197 3.87 -20.45 -16.33
CA LYS A 197 4.60 -21.67 -16.69
C LYS A 197 4.16 -22.88 -15.87
N GLU A 198 3.67 -22.64 -14.65
CA GLU A 198 3.32 -23.70 -13.68
C GLU A 198 1.86 -23.62 -13.21
N TYR A 199 1.21 -22.46 -13.36
CA TYR A 199 -0.14 -22.20 -12.86
C TYR A 199 -1.05 -21.66 -13.96
N ASP A 200 -2.30 -22.12 -13.95
CA ASP A 200 -3.36 -21.48 -14.74
C ASP A 200 -3.80 -20.19 -14.04
N LEU A 201 -3.85 -19.09 -14.78
CA LEU A 201 -4.23 -17.75 -14.28
C LEU A 201 -5.59 -17.29 -14.84
N ASN A 202 -6.36 -18.20 -15.46
CA ASN A 202 -7.67 -17.90 -16.04
C ASN A 202 -8.64 -17.30 -15.02
N GLU A 203 -8.77 -17.91 -13.84
CA GLU A 203 -9.74 -17.49 -12.81
C GLU A 203 -9.50 -16.05 -12.35
N GLU A 204 -8.25 -15.66 -12.17
CA GLU A 204 -7.88 -14.30 -11.76
C GLU A 204 -8.14 -13.27 -12.87
N VAL A 205 -7.87 -13.63 -14.12
CA VAL A 205 -8.16 -12.76 -15.27
C VAL A 205 -9.67 -12.60 -15.46
N ASP A 206 -10.44 -13.68 -15.32
CA ASP A 206 -11.90 -13.64 -15.42
C ASP A 206 -12.53 -12.79 -14.32
N THR A 207 -11.98 -12.86 -13.10
CA THR A 207 -12.36 -11.97 -11.99
C THR A 207 -12.19 -10.49 -12.35
N LEU A 208 -11.03 -10.13 -12.92
CA LEU A 208 -10.78 -8.76 -13.37
C LEU A 208 -11.73 -8.33 -14.50
N LEU A 209 -12.01 -9.23 -15.45
CA LEU A 209 -12.92 -8.96 -16.56
C LEU A 209 -14.36 -8.81 -16.11
N PHE A 210 -14.81 -9.57 -15.12
CA PHE A 210 -16.13 -9.39 -14.54
C PHE A 210 -16.28 -7.99 -13.91
N ALA A 211 -15.24 -7.52 -13.21
CA ALA A 211 -15.24 -6.21 -12.57
C ALA A 211 -15.26 -5.03 -13.56
N ILE A 212 -14.77 -5.19 -14.80
CA ILE A 212 -14.69 -4.11 -15.80
C ILE A 212 -16.07 -3.52 -16.16
N ASN A 213 -17.13 -4.32 -16.02
CA ASN A 213 -18.51 -3.94 -16.32
C ASN A 213 -19.10 -2.98 -15.27
N ASN A 214 -18.38 -2.71 -14.17
CA ASN A 214 -18.80 -1.74 -13.19
C ASN A 214 -18.62 -0.30 -13.71
N TYR A 215 -19.74 0.42 -13.90
CA TYR A 215 -19.76 1.76 -14.49
C TYR A 215 -18.98 2.82 -13.69
N THR A 216 -18.77 2.63 -12.38
CA THR A 216 -18.08 3.60 -11.52
C THR A 216 -16.56 3.45 -11.48
N MET A 217 -16.00 2.47 -12.19
CA MET A 217 -14.56 2.17 -12.21
C MET A 217 -13.75 3.22 -13.00
N SER A 218 -12.58 3.63 -12.48
CA SER A 218 -11.71 4.57 -13.17
C SER A 218 -11.17 4.03 -14.50
N SER A 219 -10.98 4.95 -15.47
CA SER A 219 -10.35 4.63 -16.76
C SER A 219 -8.95 4.03 -16.59
N THR A 220 -8.19 4.46 -15.58
CA THR A 220 -6.86 3.91 -15.29
C THR A 220 -6.93 2.42 -14.94
N LEU A 221 -7.86 2.02 -14.07
CA LEU A 221 -8.02 0.61 -13.73
C LEU A 221 -8.50 -0.20 -14.94
N LYS A 222 -9.45 0.32 -15.72
CA LYS A 222 -9.89 -0.34 -16.97
C LYS A 222 -8.73 -0.59 -17.93
N CYS A 223 -7.85 0.41 -18.13
CA CYS A 223 -6.66 0.24 -18.95
C CYS A 223 -5.71 -0.84 -18.41
N LEU A 224 -5.55 -0.94 -17.09
CA LEU A 224 -4.72 -1.98 -16.47
C LEU A 224 -5.32 -3.38 -16.64
N ILE A 225 -6.63 -3.53 -16.45
CA ILE A 225 -7.36 -4.79 -16.67
C ILE A 225 -7.21 -5.24 -18.12
N LEU A 226 -7.47 -4.34 -19.08
CA LEU A 226 -7.31 -4.63 -20.51
C LEU A 226 -5.85 -5.00 -20.86
N LYS A 227 -4.88 -4.40 -20.18
CA LYS A 227 -3.46 -4.77 -20.35
C LYS A 227 -3.19 -6.19 -19.83
N VAL A 228 -3.71 -6.56 -18.66
CA VAL A 228 -3.61 -7.93 -18.12
C VAL A 228 -4.27 -8.92 -19.07
N GLN A 229 -5.50 -8.65 -19.52
CA GLN A 229 -6.21 -9.48 -20.48
C GLN A 229 -5.41 -9.69 -21.77
N LYS A 230 -4.80 -8.62 -22.30
CA LYS A 230 -3.95 -8.71 -23.48
C LYS A 230 -2.76 -9.63 -23.21
N MET A 231 -2.02 -9.42 -22.11
CA MET A 231 -0.87 -10.26 -21.76
C MET A 231 -1.28 -11.74 -21.61
N HIS A 232 -2.43 -12.01 -21.00
CA HIS A 232 -2.99 -13.34 -20.87
C HIS A 232 -3.32 -13.97 -22.24
N SER A 233 -4.02 -13.24 -23.12
CA SER A 233 -4.36 -13.72 -24.47
C SER A 233 -3.14 -13.96 -25.37
N GLU A 234 -2.03 -13.25 -25.11
CA GLU A 234 -0.74 -13.45 -25.76
C GLU A 234 0.09 -14.56 -25.09
N GLY A 235 -0.47 -15.35 -24.16
CA GLY A 235 0.22 -16.44 -23.47
C GLY A 235 1.34 -16.00 -22.53
N TRP A 236 1.27 -14.77 -22.01
CA TRP A 236 2.25 -14.19 -21.08
C TRP A 236 3.69 -14.09 -21.62
N ILE A 237 3.85 -14.06 -22.95
CA ILE A 237 5.17 -14.18 -23.61
C ILE A 237 6.07 -12.94 -23.37
N LYS A 238 5.50 -11.75 -23.20
CA LYS A 238 6.26 -10.50 -23.08
C LYS A 238 6.48 -10.11 -21.62
N GLU A 239 7.73 -10.20 -21.18
CA GLU A 239 8.19 -9.51 -19.99
C GLU A 239 8.45 -8.04 -20.36
N GLU A 240 7.41 -7.20 -20.34
CA GLU A 240 7.59 -5.78 -20.64
C GLU A 240 8.36 -5.08 -19.52
N SER A 241 9.31 -4.20 -19.88
CA SER A 241 9.81 -3.22 -18.93
C SER A 241 8.65 -2.32 -18.54
N ASN A 242 7.98 -2.62 -17.44
CA ASN A 242 6.89 -1.83 -16.93
C ASN A 242 7.47 -0.53 -16.36
N LYS A 243 7.97 0.40 -17.20
CA LYS A 243 8.16 1.77 -16.73
C LYS A 243 6.81 2.23 -16.22
N TYR A 244 6.71 2.59 -14.95
CA TYR A 244 5.49 3.21 -14.45
C TYR A 244 5.28 4.52 -15.24
N ILE A 245 4.33 4.51 -16.17
CA ILE A 245 3.94 5.68 -16.97
C ILE A 245 2.86 6.43 -16.18
N GLY A 246 3.17 6.81 -14.96
CA GLY A 246 2.33 7.67 -14.15
C GLY A 246 3.11 8.92 -13.79
N ASN A 247 2.43 10.08 -13.85
CA ASN A 247 2.96 11.30 -13.26
C ASN A 247 3.26 11.02 -11.78
N ILE A 248 4.50 11.29 -11.35
CA ILE A 248 4.96 11.04 -9.98
C ILE A 248 4.42 12.18 -9.11
N TYR A 249 3.11 12.19 -8.85
CA TYR A 249 2.52 13.13 -7.90
C TYR A 249 3.00 12.80 -6.49
N THR A 250 3.48 13.83 -5.79
CA THR A 250 3.98 13.68 -4.43
C THR A 250 2.92 13.98 -3.39
N LYS A 251 1.89 14.73 -3.76
CA LYS A 251 0.77 15.10 -2.88
C LYS A 251 -0.56 14.99 -3.60
N PHE A 252 -1.63 14.68 -2.86
CA PHE A 252 -3.00 14.65 -3.39
C PHE A 252 -3.42 15.98 -4.03
N SER A 253 -2.96 17.11 -3.49
CA SER A 253 -3.25 18.44 -4.03
C SER A 253 -2.75 18.65 -5.46
N GLU A 254 -1.70 17.93 -5.87
CA GLU A 254 -1.05 18.04 -7.18
C GLU A 254 -1.77 17.22 -8.25
N LEU A 255 -2.67 16.30 -7.87
CA LEU A 255 -3.42 15.48 -8.81
C LEU A 255 -4.37 16.33 -9.67
N PRO A 256 -4.47 16.04 -10.98
CA PRO A 256 -5.54 16.53 -11.83
C PRO A 256 -6.91 16.14 -11.26
N LYS A 257 -7.91 17.00 -11.45
CA LYS A 257 -9.27 16.80 -10.87
C LYS A 257 -9.86 15.45 -11.29
N GLU A 258 -9.59 15.03 -12.51
CA GLU A 258 -10.06 13.79 -13.13
C GLU A 258 -9.49 12.54 -12.44
N MET A 259 -8.28 12.65 -11.85
CA MET A 259 -7.61 11.55 -11.16
C MET A 259 -7.93 11.48 -9.67
N LYS A 260 -8.40 12.59 -9.07
CA LYS A 260 -8.70 12.64 -7.63
C LYS A 260 -9.75 11.62 -7.22
N ASN A 261 -10.72 11.32 -8.09
CA ASN A 261 -11.81 10.37 -7.84
C ASN A 261 -11.35 8.95 -7.51
N MET A 262 -10.14 8.53 -7.91
CA MET A 262 -9.58 7.22 -7.52
C MET A 262 -9.10 7.21 -6.07
N TYR A 263 -8.69 8.37 -5.56
CA TYR A 263 -8.08 8.54 -4.24
C TYR A 263 -9.00 9.24 -3.24
N THR A 264 -10.20 9.63 -3.66
CA THR A 264 -11.23 10.07 -2.73
C THR A 264 -11.62 8.91 -1.84
N LEU A 265 -11.74 9.17 -0.54
CA LEU A 265 -12.19 8.14 0.41
C LEU A 265 -13.65 7.79 0.11
N LYS A 266 -13.86 6.68 -0.62
CA LYS A 266 -15.20 6.16 -0.95
C LYS A 266 -15.73 5.17 0.09
N SER A 267 -14.95 4.83 1.12
CA SER A 267 -15.27 3.72 2.02
C SER A 267 -16.48 4.04 2.89
N TYR A 268 -17.65 3.62 2.40
CA TYR A 268 -18.89 3.58 3.16
C TYR A 268 -18.75 2.74 4.44
N ASN A 269 -17.85 1.76 4.48
CA ASN A 269 -17.57 0.95 5.66
C ASN A 269 -16.82 1.72 6.75
N ILE A 270 -15.81 2.52 6.39
CA ILE A 270 -15.14 3.42 7.35
C ILE A 270 -16.14 4.47 7.83
N MET A 271 -16.91 5.09 6.93
CA MET A 271 -17.98 6.02 7.31
C MET A 271 -19.05 5.37 8.19
N ALA A 272 -19.46 4.13 7.91
CA ALA A 272 -20.47 3.41 8.69
C ALA A 272 -19.94 2.99 10.06
N LEU A 273 -18.69 2.55 10.17
CA LEU A 273 -18.03 2.25 11.45
C LEU A 273 -17.88 3.52 12.30
N LEU A 274 -17.65 4.68 11.67
CA LEU A 274 -17.59 5.96 12.37
C LEU A 274 -18.96 6.43 12.83
N ILE A 275 -19.99 6.30 11.99
CA ILE A 275 -21.38 6.55 12.40
C ILE A 275 -21.74 5.60 13.54
N TYR A 276 -21.35 4.34 13.45
CA TYR A 276 -21.60 3.36 14.51
C TYR A 276 -20.90 3.72 15.81
N ASP A 277 -19.61 4.08 15.79
CA ASP A 277 -18.84 4.46 16.97
C ASP A 277 -19.33 5.78 17.59
N GLU A 278 -19.64 6.81 16.78
CA GLU A 278 -20.25 8.04 17.31
C GLU A 278 -21.65 7.78 17.88
N CYS A 279 -22.46 6.98 17.20
CA CYS A 279 -23.74 6.53 17.74
C CYS A 279 -23.55 5.71 19.02
N TYR A 280 -22.51 4.88 19.10
CA TYR A 280 -22.19 4.08 20.28
C TYR A 280 -21.78 4.96 21.45
N ASP A 281 -20.89 5.94 21.25
CA ASP A 281 -20.45 6.89 22.28
C ASP A 281 -21.62 7.75 22.78
N VAL A 282 -22.48 8.23 21.87
CA VAL A 282 -23.72 8.96 22.22
C VAL A 282 -24.70 8.05 22.97
N LEU A 283 -24.82 6.78 22.57
CA LEU A 283 -25.64 5.78 23.25
C LEU A 283 -25.04 5.31 24.58
N PHE A 284 -23.73 5.43 24.78
CA PHE A 284 -23.06 5.08 26.04
C PHE A 284 -23.17 6.25 27.04
N ASP A 285 -22.96 7.49 26.59
CA ASP A 285 -23.27 8.71 27.37
C ASP A 285 -24.76 8.77 27.76
N PHE A 286 -25.63 8.13 26.97
CA PHE A 286 -27.07 7.97 27.23
C PHE A 286 -27.38 7.01 28.39
N VAL A 287 -26.62 5.92 28.55
CA VAL A 287 -26.79 4.96 29.67
C VAL A 287 -26.51 5.64 31.01
N ASP A 288 -25.54 6.54 31.05
CA ASP A 288 -25.14 7.23 32.30
C ASP A 288 -26.04 8.41 32.67
N ASN A 289 -26.71 9.08 31.70
CA ASN A 289 -27.36 10.37 31.96
C ASN A 289 -28.89 10.45 31.82
N LYS A 290 -29.63 9.38 31.46
CA LYS A 290 -31.12 9.34 31.41
C LYS A 290 -31.79 10.58 30.76
N LYS A 291 -31.22 11.17 29.71
CA LYS A 291 -31.78 12.34 29.00
C LYS A 291 -32.27 11.98 27.60
N ILE A 292 -33.46 11.40 27.52
CA ILE A 292 -34.08 10.90 26.29
C ILE A 292 -34.40 12.02 25.29
N ASP A 293 -34.91 13.16 25.75
CA ASP A 293 -35.37 14.25 24.86
C ASP A 293 -34.21 14.96 24.14
N VAL A 294 -33.06 15.08 24.81
CA VAL A 294 -31.85 15.66 24.22
C VAL A 294 -31.26 14.72 23.16
N CYS A 295 -31.40 13.41 23.34
CA CYS A 295 -30.91 12.42 22.39
C CYS A 295 -31.82 12.29 21.18
N ILE A 296 -33.15 12.41 21.33
CA ILE A 296 -34.04 12.51 20.16
C ILE A 296 -33.69 13.73 19.34
N TYR A 297 -33.40 14.87 19.97
CA TYR A 297 -32.98 16.09 19.29
C TYR A 297 -31.59 15.97 18.62
N ILE A 298 -30.60 15.37 19.29
CA ILE A 298 -29.26 15.16 18.72
C ILE A 298 -29.28 14.09 17.62
N TYR A 299 -30.03 13.01 17.79
CA TYR A 299 -30.21 11.98 16.77
C TYR A 299 -30.95 12.55 15.56
N TYR A 300 -32.03 13.33 15.75
CA TYR A 300 -32.68 14.04 14.64
C TYR A 300 -31.71 14.99 13.94
N LYS A 301 -30.89 15.72 14.71
CA LYS A 301 -29.94 16.70 14.19
C LYS A 301 -28.77 16.03 13.45
N MET A 302 -28.21 14.94 13.97
CA MET A 302 -27.20 14.12 13.30
C MET A 302 -27.79 13.43 12.07
N PHE A 303 -29.01 12.89 12.15
CA PHE A 303 -29.67 12.30 10.99
C PHE A 303 -29.95 13.37 9.93
N THR A 304 -30.37 14.59 10.30
CA THR A 304 -30.55 15.69 9.34
C THR A 304 -29.24 16.29 8.84
N ASP A 305 -28.18 16.38 9.63
CA ASP A 305 -26.89 16.96 9.20
C ASP A 305 -26.06 15.94 8.42
N VAL A 306 -26.09 14.66 8.80
CA VAL A 306 -25.48 13.56 8.04
C VAL A 306 -26.29 13.30 6.78
N MET A 307 -27.64 13.30 6.82
CA MET A 307 -28.46 13.16 5.61
C MET A 307 -28.45 14.41 4.72
N CYS A 308 -28.35 15.63 5.25
CA CYS A 308 -28.17 16.84 4.44
C CYS A 308 -26.76 16.90 3.83
N ASN A 309 -25.71 16.46 4.53
CA ASN A 309 -24.40 16.28 3.92
C ASN A 309 -24.41 15.14 2.88
N PHE A 310 -25.20 14.08 3.08
CA PHE A 310 -25.49 13.06 2.06
C PHE A 310 -26.27 13.61 0.87
N TYR A 311 -27.23 14.53 1.08
CA TYR A 311 -28.03 15.16 0.02
C TYR A 311 -27.22 16.19 -0.78
N ILE A 312 -26.21 16.80 -0.16
CA ILE A 312 -25.24 17.68 -0.83
C ILE A 312 -24.21 16.83 -1.60
N CYS A 313 -23.75 15.71 -1.05
CA CYS A 313 -22.89 14.76 -1.78
C CYS A 313 -23.61 14.05 -2.94
N SER A 314 -24.93 13.78 -2.83
CA SER A 314 -25.72 13.21 -3.94
C SER A 314 -26.13 14.26 -4.99
N LYS A 315 -26.27 15.54 -4.62
CA LYS A 315 -26.49 16.65 -5.58
C LYS A 315 -25.24 17.20 -6.26
N LEU A 316 -24.04 16.90 -5.75
CA LEU A 316 -22.78 17.18 -6.45
C LEU A 316 -22.45 16.14 -7.55
N TYR A 317 -23.30 15.13 -7.75
CA TYR A 317 -23.20 14.10 -8.80
C TYR A 317 -24.39 14.08 -9.78
N VAL A 318 -25.09 15.21 -9.91
CA VAL A 318 -25.91 15.49 -11.09
C VAL A 318 -25.44 16.83 -11.66
N TYR A 319 -24.32 16.81 -12.38
CA TYR A 319 -24.03 17.59 -13.60
C TYR A 319 -22.69 17.14 -14.20
#